data_AF-A0A1S2Y5K8-F1
#
_entry.id   AF-A0A1S2Y5K8-F1
#
_cell.length_a   1.000
_cell.length_b   1.000
_cell.length_c   1.000
_cell.angle_alpha   90.00
_cell.angle_beta   90.00
_cell.angle_gamma   90.00
#
_symmetry.space_group_name_H-M   'P 1'
#
loop_
_entity.id
_entity.type
_entity.pdbx_description
1 polymer ?
#
loop_
_entity_poly.entity_id
_entity_poly.type
_entity_poly.pdbx_seq_one_letter_code
_entity_poly.pdbx_strand_id
1 'polypeptide(L)'
;MSNSHEVVIHNRAHSIFTVKELVRPPSCRPVGTLKVDLDKRWCDCGEFQVLHYPCSHVIVACSFIHHDYMMYVFSKYTLQCIFDVYKEELPAIPLKSYWPEYNGIELCHNPAMRKDPKGRPQSTRIHTEMDQREKNTHPKRCGLCRNEGHSKNKCPYRIDAPNRN
;
A
#
# COMPACT_ATOMS: atom_id res chain seq x y z
N MET A 1 26.70 6.07 9.13
CA MET A 1 25.57 6.51 9.98
C MET A 1 24.62 7.29 9.09
N SER A 2 23.32 6.99 9.09
CA SER A 2 22.36 7.68 8.21
C SER A 2 22.10 9.08 8.77
N ASN A 3 22.36 10.13 7.99
CA ASN A 3 22.23 11.55 8.38
C ASN A 3 20.77 12.04 8.50
N SER A 4 19.83 11.12 8.75
CA SER A 4 18.40 11.41 8.76
C SER A 4 17.85 11.69 10.16
N HIS A 5 18.57 11.30 11.22
CA HIS A 5 18.13 11.42 12.60
C HIS A 5 19.30 11.77 13.52
N GLU A 6 19.04 12.55 14.56
CA GLU A 6 20.01 13.00 15.55
C GLU A 6 19.46 12.83 16.97
N VAL A 7 20.26 12.30 17.89
CA VAL A 7 19.88 12.25 19.32
C VAL A 7 20.20 13.59 19.97
N VAL A 8 19.17 14.27 20.49
CA VAL A 8 19.29 15.63 21.06
C VAL A 8 19.42 15.59 22.58
N ILE A 9 18.66 14.72 23.24
CA ILE A 9 18.68 14.57 24.70
C ILE A 9 18.70 13.09 25.04
N HIS A 10 19.47 12.73 26.06
CA HIS A 10 19.50 11.39 26.62
C HIS A 10 19.50 11.46 28.14
N ASN A 11 18.51 10.79 28.75
CA ASN A 11 18.50 10.52 30.19
C ASN A 11 18.95 9.08 30.44
N ARG A 12 20.21 8.94 30.86
CA ARG A 12 20.85 7.63 31.15
C ARG A 12 20.15 6.82 32.23
N ALA A 13 19.56 7.47 33.23
CA ALA A 13 18.95 6.78 34.37
C ALA A 13 17.65 6.03 34.02
N HIS A 14 17.02 6.39 32.90
CA HIS A 14 15.71 5.88 32.50
C HIS A 14 15.66 5.38 31.05
N SER A 15 16.80 5.27 30.37
CA SER A 15 16.88 4.92 28.93
C SER A 15 15.92 5.72 28.03
N ILE A 16 15.72 7.01 28.36
CA ILE A 16 14.85 7.92 27.61
C ILE A 16 15.69 8.79 26.69
N PHE A 17 15.22 8.96 25.47
CA PHE A 17 15.88 9.72 24.42
C PHE A 17 14.91 10.66 23.74
N THR A 18 15.46 11.75 23.21
CA THR A 18 14.77 12.66 22.32
C THR A 18 15.52 12.66 21.00
N VAL A 19 14.87 12.20 19.93
CA VAL A 19 15.46 12.04 18.59
C VAL A 19 14.80 13.03 17.64
N LYS A 20 15.62 13.85 16.99
CA LYS A 20 15.19 14.82 15.97
C LYS A 20 15.34 14.22 14.59
N GLU A 21 14.28 14.30 13.79
CA GLU A 21 14.35 14.01 12.36
C GLU A 21 15.01 15.19 11.63
N LEU A 22 15.91 14.90 10.69
CA LEU A 22 16.61 15.90 9.86
C LEU A 22 16.06 15.94 8.43
N VAL A 23 15.37 14.87 8.02
CA VAL A 23 14.77 14.70 6.69
C VAL A 23 13.31 14.31 6.87
N ARG A 24 12.44 14.73 5.94
CA ARG A 24 11.03 14.35 5.98
C ARG A 24 10.89 12.82 5.89
N PRO A 25 10.16 12.18 6.83
CA PRO A 25 10.01 10.73 6.82
C PRO A 25 9.11 10.26 5.65
N PRO A 26 9.25 9.01 5.20
CA PRO A 26 8.41 8.42 4.15
C PRO A 26 6.91 8.43 4.48
N SER A 27 6.55 8.49 5.76
CA SER A 27 5.17 8.59 6.25
C SER A 27 4.51 9.95 5.96
N CYS A 28 5.19 10.85 5.24
CA CYS A 28 4.69 12.17 4.82
C CYS A 28 4.26 13.11 5.96
N ARG A 29 4.52 12.75 7.23
CA ARG A 29 4.34 13.64 8.38
C ARG A 29 5.40 14.75 8.38
N PRO A 30 5.15 15.89 9.05
CA PRO A 30 6.18 16.90 9.25
C PRO A 30 7.35 16.33 10.04
N VAL A 31 8.54 16.87 9.76
CA VAL A 31 9.76 16.60 10.52
C VAL A 31 9.52 16.96 11.98
N GLY A 32 9.74 16.00 12.87
CA GLY A 32 9.45 16.15 14.29
C GLY A 32 10.63 15.83 15.20
N THR A 33 10.43 16.10 16.48
CA THR A 33 11.28 15.62 17.56
C THR A 33 10.48 14.63 18.38
N LEU A 34 10.95 13.38 18.44
CA LEU A 34 10.22 12.26 19.01
C LEU A 34 10.92 11.72 20.23
N LYS A 35 10.15 11.37 21.25
CA LYS A 35 10.64 10.72 22.45
C LYS A 35 10.67 9.20 22.24
N VAL A 36 11.75 8.59 22.68
CA VAL A 36 11.93 7.14 22.74
C VAL A 36 12.19 6.75 24.19
N ASP A 37 11.51 5.72 24.66
CA ASP A 37 11.72 5.08 25.97
C ASP A 37 12.03 3.61 25.69
N LEU A 38 13.31 3.24 25.80
CA LEU A 38 13.77 1.89 25.47
C LEU A 38 13.28 0.86 26.50
N ASP A 39 13.23 1.24 27.78
CA ASP A 39 12.80 0.35 28.88
C ASP A 39 11.32 -0.02 28.71
N LYS A 40 10.48 0.96 28.35
CA LYS A 40 9.05 0.74 28.06
C LYS A 40 8.77 0.27 26.64
N ARG A 41 9.80 0.07 25.81
CA ARG A 41 9.69 -0.28 24.39
C ARG A 41 8.71 0.62 23.64
N TRP A 42 8.89 1.93 23.76
CA TRP A 42 7.94 2.93 23.30
C TRP A 42 8.59 4.07 22.51
N CYS A 43 7.91 4.56 21.48
CA CYS A 43 8.31 5.72 20.68
C CYS A 43 7.09 6.58 20.30
N ASP A 44 7.21 7.91 20.34
CA ASP A 44 6.16 8.85 19.89
C ASP A 44 5.73 8.61 18.43
N CYS A 45 6.56 7.96 17.61
CA CYS A 45 6.23 7.70 16.21
C CYS A 45 5.07 6.70 16.04
N GLY A 46 4.74 5.91 17.06
CA GLY A 46 3.71 4.86 17.01
C GLY A 46 4.12 3.57 16.26
N GLU A 47 5.07 3.65 15.33
CA GLU A 47 5.50 2.50 14.53
C GLU A 47 6.07 1.37 15.37
N PHE A 48 6.82 1.69 16.42
CA PHE A 48 7.43 0.67 17.28
C PHE A 48 6.35 -0.17 17.99
N GLN A 49 5.26 0.46 18.42
CA GLN A 49 4.15 -0.19 19.09
C GLN A 49 3.31 -1.01 18.13
N VAL A 50 3.01 -0.46 16.94
CA VAL A 50 2.18 -1.12 15.92
C VAL A 50 2.90 -2.29 15.26
N LEU A 51 4.15 -2.08 14.88
CA LEU A 51 4.96 -3.09 14.21
C LEU A 51 5.67 -4.01 15.20
N HIS A 52 5.75 -3.65 16.48
CA HIS A 52 6.52 -4.39 17.50
C HIS A 52 7.96 -4.71 17.06
N TYR A 53 8.51 -3.82 16.22
CA TYR A 53 9.83 -3.88 15.66
C TYR A 53 10.46 -2.49 15.81
N PRO A 54 11.77 -2.38 16.13
CA PRO A 54 12.44 -1.10 16.30
C PRO A 54 12.24 -0.17 15.09
N CYS A 55 11.65 1.01 15.32
CA CYS A 55 11.59 2.06 14.30
C CYS A 55 12.96 2.75 14.15
N SER A 56 13.09 3.64 13.17
CA SER A 56 14.35 4.39 12.94
C SER A 56 14.83 5.14 14.18
N HIS A 57 13.92 5.74 14.96
CA HIS A 57 14.26 6.46 16.20
C HIS A 57 14.85 5.55 17.27
N VAL A 58 14.29 4.35 17.43
CA VAL A 58 14.77 3.34 18.38
C VAL A 58 16.14 2.83 17.95
N ILE A 59 16.34 2.54 16.66
CA ILE A 59 17.64 2.08 16.13
C ILE A 59 18.73 3.14 16.39
N VAL A 60 18.40 4.42 16.19
CA VAL A 60 19.32 5.53 16.44
C VAL A 60 19.63 5.68 17.93
N ALA A 61 18.61 5.57 18.81
CA ALA A 61 18.82 5.58 20.26
C ALA A 61 19.70 4.40 20.72
N CYS A 62 19.47 3.19 20.21
CA CYS A 62 20.29 2.02 20.49
C CYS A 62 21.74 2.21 20.02
N SER A 63 21.94 2.73 18.80
CA SER A 63 23.27 3.04 18.27
C SER A 63 24.00 4.08 19.13
N PHE A 64 23.29 5.03 19.72
CA PHE A 64 23.87 6.08 20.56
C PHE A 64 24.42 5.53 21.88
N ILE A 65 23.78 4.51 22.46
CA ILE A 65 24.24 3.83 23.69
C ILE A 65 24.98 2.52 23.43
N HIS A 66 25.32 2.21 22.17
CA HIS A 66 25.97 0.96 21.77
C HIS A 66 25.22 -0.32 22.20
N HIS A 67 23.89 -0.26 22.25
CA HIS A 67 23.06 -1.45 22.41
C HIS A 67 22.71 -2.07 21.06
N ASP A 68 22.62 -3.40 21.03
CA ASP A 68 22.07 -4.10 19.89
C ASP A 68 20.57 -3.84 19.80
N TYR A 69 20.13 -3.28 18.68
CA TYR A 69 18.71 -3.00 18.45
C TYR A 69 17.87 -4.29 18.37
N MET A 70 18.48 -5.44 18.05
CA MET A 70 17.78 -6.73 17.97
C MET A 70 17.14 -7.13 19.30
N MET A 71 17.67 -6.68 20.44
CA MET A 71 17.09 -6.93 21.77
C MET A 71 15.68 -6.33 21.94
N TYR A 72 15.33 -5.36 21.09
CA TYR A 72 14.06 -4.64 21.11
C TYR A 72 13.05 -5.20 20.09
N VAL A 73 13.44 -6.19 19.28
CA VAL A 73 12.52 -6.95 18.44
C VAL A 73 11.66 -7.85 19.33
N PHE A 74 10.34 -7.86 19.13
CA PHE A 74 9.46 -8.72 19.92
C PHE A 74 9.63 -10.19 19.54
N SER A 75 9.46 -11.09 20.51
CA SER A 75 9.63 -12.55 20.34
C SER A 75 8.75 -13.16 19.25
N LYS A 76 7.62 -12.54 18.92
CA LYS A 76 6.72 -12.99 17.85
C LYS A 76 7.36 -13.06 16.45
N TYR A 77 8.52 -12.42 16.26
CA TYR A 77 9.31 -12.51 15.02
C TYR A 77 10.35 -13.63 15.04
N THR A 78 10.42 -14.44 16.11
CA THR A 78 11.33 -15.58 16.19
C THR A 78 10.75 -16.78 15.46
N LEU A 79 11.65 -17.61 14.89
CA LEU A 79 11.26 -18.89 14.31
C LEU A 79 10.55 -19.80 15.32
N GLN A 80 10.94 -19.73 16.60
CA GLN A 80 10.28 -20.49 17.66
C GLN A 80 8.79 -20.12 17.76
N CYS A 81 8.45 -18.83 17.80
CA CYS A 81 7.04 -18.42 17.81
C CYS A 81 6.29 -18.87 16.55
N ILE A 82 6.94 -18.86 15.38
CA ILE A 82 6.33 -19.40 14.16
C ILE A 82 6.06 -20.89 14.32
N PHE A 83 7.05 -21.67 14.76
CA PHE A 83 6.86 -23.10 15.00
C PHE A 83 5.76 -23.36 16.02
N ASP A 84 5.71 -22.61 17.12
CA ASP A 84 4.68 -22.78 18.15
C ASP A 84 3.27 -22.49 17.60
N VAL A 85 3.11 -21.47 16.75
CA VAL A 85 1.83 -21.14 16.09
C VAL A 85 1.39 -22.23 15.12
N TYR A 86 2.32 -22.83 14.38
CA TYR A 86 2.04 -23.89 13.39
C TYR A 86 2.28 -25.30 13.92
N LYS A 87 2.51 -25.45 15.23
CA LYS A 87 2.81 -26.75 15.84
C LYS A 87 1.62 -27.69 15.78
N GLU A 88 0.44 -27.10 15.98
CA GLU A 88 -0.81 -27.83 15.96
C GLU A 88 -1.31 -28.00 14.53
N GLU A 89 -1.84 -29.19 14.23
CA GLU A 89 -2.48 -29.45 12.95
C GLU A 89 -3.77 -28.62 12.87
N LEU A 90 -3.95 -27.90 11.76
CA LEU A 90 -5.24 -27.31 11.46
C LEU A 90 -6.23 -28.46 11.28
N PRO A 91 -7.36 -28.49 12.03
CA PRO A 91 -8.33 -29.55 11.88
C PRO A 91 -8.84 -29.56 10.44
N ALA A 92 -9.05 -30.77 9.90
CA ALA A 92 -9.65 -30.92 8.59
C ALA A 92 -11.00 -30.19 8.57
N ILE A 93 -11.22 -29.36 7.56
CA ILE A 93 -12.52 -28.72 7.35
C ILE A 93 -13.53 -29.84 7.11
N PRO A 94 -14.54 -30.01 7.98
CA PRO A 94 -15.50 -31.10 7.83
C PRO A 94 -16.29 -30.91 6.52
N LEU A 95 -16.87 -32.00 6.00
CA LEU A 95 -17.78 -31.90 4.86
C LEU A 95 -18.91 -30.93 5.21
N LYS A 96 -19.37 -30.15 4.23
CA LYS A 96 -20.42 -29.14 4.40
C LYS A 96 -21.68 -29.68 5.09
N SER A 97 -22.00 -30.96 4.92
CA SER A 97 -23.15 -31.62 5.58
C SER A 97 -23.05 -31.72 7.10
N TYR A 98 -21.83 -31.64 7.66
CA TYR A 98 -21.60 -31.68 9.12
C TYR A 98 -21.47 -30.28 9.73
N TRP A 99 -21.58 -29.22 8.93
CA TRP A 99 -21.50 -27.87 9.45
C TRP A 99 -22.77 -27.58 10.26
N PRO A 100 -22.65 -26.97 11.46
CA PRO A 100 -23.81 -26.52 12.19
C PRO A 100 -24.59 -25.49 11.35
N GLU A 101 -25.91 -25.43 11.55
CA GLU A 101 -26.71 -24.38 10.93
C GLU A 101 -26.17 -23.00 11.35
N TYR A 102 -25.87 -22.18 10.35
CA TYR A 102 -25.36 -20.85 10.57
C TYR A 102 -26.49 -19.94 11.06
N ASN A 103 -26.44 -19.57 12.35
CA ASN A 103 -27.40 -18.65 12.98
C ASN A 103 -26.83 -17.21 13.12
N GLY A 104 -25.76 -16.90 12.40
CA GLY A 104 -25.12 -15.59 12.45
C GLY A 104 -25.79 -14.56 11.52
N ILE A 105 -25.24 -13.35 11.51
CA ILE A 105 -25.71 -12.29 10.62
C ILE A 105 -25.39 -12.68 9.18
N GLU A 106 -26.41 -12.79 8.34
CA GLU A 106 -26.18 -12.88 6.90
C GLU A 106 -25.49 -11.60 6.41
N LEU A 107 -24.24 -11.75 6.00
CA LEU A 107 -23.49 -10.67 5.35
C LEU A 107 -24.01 -10.49 3.93
N CYS A 108 -25.10 -9.74 3.82
CA CYS A 108 -25.65 -9.30 2.54
C CYS A 108 -24.83 -8.12 2.02
N HIS A 109 -24.43 -8.16 0.75
CA HIS A 109 -23.88 -6.98 0.11
C HIS A 109 -24.94 -5.87 0.11
N ASN A 110 -24.55 -4.63 0.43
CA ASN A 110 -25.47 -3.50 0.38
C ASN A 110 -26.03 -3.35 -1.05
N PRO A 111 -27.35 -3.49 -1.27
CA PRO A 111 -27.95 -3.38 -2.61
C PRO A 111 -27.66 -2.04 -3.28
N ALA A 112 -27.58 -0.95 -2.51
CA ALA A 112 -27.29 0.39 -3.02
C ALA A 112 -25.82 0.57 -3.44
N MET A 113 -24.92 -0.32 -2.99
CA MET A 113 -23.50 -0.33 -3.38
C MET A 113 -23.21 -1.37 -4.47
N ARG A 114 -24.23 -2.04 -5.02
CA ARG A 114 -24.04 -2.92 -6.17
C ARG A 114 -23.58 -2.07 -7.35
N LYS A 115 -22.50 -2.49 -7.99
CA LYS A 115 -22.12 -1.93 -9.29
C LYS A 115 -23.26 -2.22 -10.27
N ASP A 116 -23.63 -1.21 -11.06
CA ASP A 116 -24.54 -1.41 -12.18
C ASP A 116 -23.92 -2.44 -13.13
N PRO A 117 -24.59 -3.58 -13.39
CA PRO A 117 -24.06 -4.60 -14.28
C PRO A 117 -24.04 -4.14 -15.75
N LYS A 118 -24.74 -3.04 -16.09
CA LYS A 118 -24.73 -2.50 -17.45
C LYS A 118 -23.53 -1.60 -17.68
N GLY A 119 -22.68 -2.07 -18.59
CA GLY A 119 -21.64 -1.25 -19.21
C GLY A 119 -20.34 -1.19 -18.41
N ARG A 120 -19.39 -0.42 -18.95
CA ARG A 120 -18.08 -0.21 -18.33
C ARG A 120 -18.25 0.77 -17.16
N PRO A 121 -17.72 0.47 -15.96
CA PRO A 121 -17.69 1.42 -14.86
C PRO A 121 -17.09 2.75 -15.31
N GLN A 122 -17.68 3.86 -14.86
CA GLN A 122 -17.08 5.17 -15.11
C GLN A 122 -15.66 5.19 -14.55
N SER A 123 -14.71 5.59 -15.40
CA SER A 123 -13.32 5.71 -14.99
C SER A 123 -13.20 6.86 -14.00
N THR A 124 -12.74 6.58 -12.79
CA THR A 124 -12.35 7.59 -11.79
C THR A 124 -10.93 8.09 -12.00
N ARG A 125 -10.23 7.62 -13.06
CA ARG A 125 -8.88 8.07 -13.39
C ARG A 125 -8.90 9.56 -13.74
N ILE A 126 -8.17 10.34 -12.96
CA ILE A 126 -7.84 11.72 -13.27
C ILE A 126 -6.80 11.69 -14.39
N HIS A 127 -7.14 12.25 -15.56
CA HIS A 127 -6.19 12.39 -16.66
C HIS A 127 -5.13 13.42 -16.28
N THR A 128 -3.86 13.05 -16.37
CA THR A 128 -2.73 13.96 -16.16
C THR A 128 -2.10 14.38 -17.49
N GLU A 129 -1.08 15.24 -17.46
CA GLU A 129 -0.42 15.74 -18.66
C GLU A 129 0.21 14.63 -19.51
N MET A 130 0.62 13.51 -18.91
CA MET A 130 1.09 12.32 -19.65
C MET A 130 -0.02 11.65 -20.48
N ASP A 131 -1.29 11.85 -20.13
CA ASP A 131 -2.44 11.33 -20.86
C ASP A 131 -2.93 12.30 -21.96
N GLN A 132 -2.41 13.53 -21.99
CA GLN A 132 -2.70 14.48 -23.06
C GLN A 132 -1.94 14.05 -24.30
N ARG A 133 -2.66 13.48 -25.26
CA ARG A 133 -2.11 13.30 -26.59
C ARG A 133 -1.88 14.68 -27.21
N GLU A 134 -0.66 14.95 -27.67
CA GLU A 134 -0.36 16.12 -28.48
C GLU A 134 -1.41 16.27 -29.59
N LYS A 135 -1.92 17.50 -29.79
CA LYS A 135 -2.82 17.77 -30.92
C LYS A 135 -2.07 17.38 -32.17
N ASN A 136 -2.51 16.32 -32.85
CA ASN A 136 -1.91 15.88 -34.11
C ASN A 136 -1.84 17.08 -35.06
N THR A 137 -0.64 17.61 -35.26
CA THR A 137 -0.34 18.69 -36.21
C THR A 137 -0.56 18.20 -37.65
N HIS A 138 -0.55 16.88 -37.86
CA HIS A 138 -0.82 16.29 -39.15
C HIS A 138 -2.33 16.16 -39.41
N PRO A 139 -2.80 16.60 -40.59
CA PRO A 139 -4.18 16.40 -41.02
C PRO A 139 -4.53 14.91 -41.00
N LYS A 140 -5.72 14.59 -40.49
CA LYS A 140 -6.20 13.20 -40.42
C LYS A 140 -6.37 12.67 -41.85
N ARG A 141 -5.59 11.64 -42.18
CA ARG A 141 -5.66 10.92 -43.44
C ARG A 141 -6.59 9.72 -43.35
N CYS A 142 -7.27 9.42 -44.44
CA CYS A 142 -8.10 8.24 -44.57
C CYS A 142 -7.27 6.97 -44.35
N GLY A 143 -7.71 6.07 -43.49
CA GLY A 143 -7.00 4.81 -43.20
C GLY A 143 -6.95 3.81 -44.36
N LEU A 144 -7.66 4.07 -45.47
CA LEU A 144 -7.65 3.23 -46.69
C LEU A 144 -6.80 3.86 -47.79
N CYS A 145 -7.17 5.04 -48.27
CA CYS A 145 -6.51 5.68 -49.42
C CYS A 145 -5.44 6.72 -49.03
N ARG A 146 -5.24 6.97 -47.72
CA ARG A 146 -4.26 7.94 -47.16
C ARG A 146 -4.47 9.40 -47.59
N ASN A 147 -5.57 9.73 -48.26
CA ASN A 147 -5.93 11.10 -48.61
C ASN A 147 -6.62 11.83 -47.45
N GLU A 148 -6.51 13.15 -47.44
CA GLU A 148 -7.10 14.02 -46.42
C GLU A 148 -8.57 14.34 -46.76
N GLY A 149 -9.31 14.91 -45.80
CA GLY A 149 -10.70 15.38 -46.02
C GLY A 149 -11.80 14.34 -45.80
N HIS A 150 -11.48 13.06 -45.57
CA HIS A 150 -12.47 12.05 -45.24
C HIS A 150 -11.91 10.94 -44.33
N SER A 151 -12.80 10.28 -43.59
CA SER A 151 -12.45 9.11 -42.78
C SER A 151 -12.57 7.82 -43.59
N LYS A 152 -11.98 6.72 -43.10
CA LYS A 152 -12.10 5.37 -43.69
C LYS A 152 -13.55 5.01 -44.06
N ASN A 153 -14.52 5.42 -43.22
CA ASN A 153 -15.93 5.08 -43.41
C ASN A 153 -16.58 5.79 -44.59
N LYS A 154 -16.08 6.97 -44.98
CA LYS A 154 -16.56 7.77 -46.11
C LYS A 154 -15.56 7.75 -47.28
N CYS A 155 -14.70 6.74 -47.33
CA CYS A 155 -13.71 6.64 -48.39
C CYS A 155 -14.39 6.24 -49.70
N PRO A 156 -14.13 6.94 -50.82
CA PRO A 156 -14.69 6.57 -52.12
C PRO A 156 -14.18 5.20 -52.62
N TYR A 157 -13.07 4.71 -52.06
CA TYR A 157 -12.52 3.38 -52.33
C TYR A 157 -12.95 2.33 -51.28
N ARG A 158 -13.92 2.67 -50.42
CA ARG A 158 -14.45 1.70 -49.46
C ARG A 158 -15.35 0.74 -50.23
N ILE A 159 -14.93 -0.53 -50.30
CA ILE A 159 -15.79 -1.60 -50.75
C ILE A 159 -16.70 -1.96 -49.57
N ASP A 160 -17.99 -1.63 -49.67
CA ASP A 160 -18.96 -2.07 -48.69
C ASP A 160 -19.10 -3.59 -48.81
N ALA A 161 -18.83 -4.30 -47.72
CA ALA A 161 -19.02 -5.74 -47.68
C ALA A 161 -20.54 -6.04 -47.80
N PRO A 162 -20.96 -7.04 -48.59
CA PRO A 162 -22.36 -7.42 -48.66
C PRO A 162 -22.82 -7.88 -47.27
N ASN A 163 -24.01 -7.40 -46.89
CA ASN A 163 -24.63 -7.64 -45.60
C ASN A 163 -24.74 -9.16 -45.36
N ARG A 164 -24.04 -9.68 -44.33
CA ARG A 164 -24.24 -11.06 -43.87
C ARG A 164 -25.48 -11.06 -42.98
N ASN A 165 -26.57 -11.62 -43.50
CA ASN A 165 -27.75 -12.04 -42.72
C ASN A 165 -27.35 -13.06 -41.64
#